data_AF-A0AAF1KLW8-F1
#
_entry.id   AF-A0AAF1KLW8-F1
#
_cell.length_a   1.000
_cell.length_b   1.000
_cell.length_c   1.000
_cell.angle_alpha   90.00
_cell.angle_beta   90.00
_cell.angle_gamma   90.00
#
_symmetry.space_group_name_H-M   'P 1'
#
loop_
_entity.id
_entity.type
_entity.pdbx_description
1 polymer ?
#
loop_
_entity_poly.entity_id
_entity_poly.type
_entity_poly.pdbx_seq_one_letter_code
_entity_poly.pdbx_strand_id
1 'polypeptide(L)' 'MDSAGKIIRETKVAFDPDVFIEYSVSLELELQWIGLEACPLSKWLYESLTMDGFDVVLLETRHVKTASLTDYESKITA' A
#
# COMPACT_ATOMS: atom_id res chain seq x y z
N MET A 1 -10.00 3.61 -9.71
CA MET A 1 -9.83 4.04 -11.12
C MET A 1 -10.90 3.35 -11.95
N ASP A 2 -11.25 3.86 -13.13
CA ASP A 2 -12.08 3.09 -14.07
C ASP A 2 -11.24 1.98 -14.73
N SER A 3 -11.89 1.16 -15.56
CA SER A 3 -11.22 0.09 -16.33
C SER A 3 -10.18 0.62 -17.33
N ALA A 4 -10.16 1.92 -17.63
CA ALA A 4 -9.17 2.58 -18.48
C ALA A 4 -8.01 3.19 -17.68
N GLY A 5 -7.98 3.01 -16.35
CA GLY A 5 -6.93 3.54 -15.48
C GLY A 5 -7.10 5.02 -15.12
N LYS A 6 -8.26 5.63 -15.40
CA LYS A 6 -8.53 7.03 -15.04
C LYS A 6 -8.90 7.12 -13.57
N ILE A 7 -8.35 8.12 -12.88
CA ILE A 7 -8.78 8.46 -11.51
C ILE A 7 -10.21 9.02 -11.57
N ILE A 8 -11.14 8.32 -10.92
CA ILE A 8 -12.55 8.75 -10.80
C ILE A 8 -12.71 9.67 -9.59
N ARG A 9 -11.99 9.39 -8.51
CA ARG A 9 -12.08 10.12 -7.24
C ARG A 9 -10.77 9.99 -6.46
N GLU A 10 -10.36 11.08 -5.83
CA GLU A 10 -9.25 11.15 -4.89
C GLU A 10 -9.75 11.87 -3.65
N THR A 11 -9.40 11.36 -2.46
CA THR A 11 -9.78 11.96 -1.19
C THR A 11 -8.67 11.75 -0.17
N LYS A 12 -8.74 12.50 0.92
CA LYS A 12 -7.97 12.24 2.14
C LYS A 12 -8.95 11.88 3.24
N VAL A 13 -8.71 10.77 3.90
CA VAL A 13 -9.46 10.31 5.07
C VAL A 13 -8.57 10.31 6.30
N ALA A 14 -9.18 10.27 7.48
CA ALA A 14 -8.43 10.02 8.70
C ALA A 14 -7.70 8.68 8.61
N PHE A 15 -6.59 8.56 9.33
CA PHE A 15 -5.83 7.31 9.40
C PHE A 15 -6.49 6.36 10.40
N ASP A 16 -7.71 5.94 10.08
CA ASP A 16 -8.60 5.11 10.90
C ASP A 16 -9.34 4.11 9.97
N PRO A 17 -9.30 2.80 10.27
CA PRO A 17 -9.89 1.77 9.42
C PRO A 17 -11.41 1.93 9.30
N ASP A 18 -12.09 2.32 10.38
CA ASP A 18 -13.55 2.47 10.38
C ASP A 18 -13.96 3.60 9.43
N VAL A 19 -13.21 4.70 9.45
CA VAL A 19 -13.42 5.84 8.54
C VAL A 19 -13.17 5.43 7.08
N PHE A 20 -12.18 4.57 6.84
CA PHE A 20 -11.88 4.07 5.50
C PHE A 20 -12.99 3.15 4.98
N ILE A 21 -13.51 2.27 5.84
CA ILE A 21 -14.59 1.32 5.51
C ILE A 21 -15.88 2.09 5.22
N GLU A 22 -16.27 3.01 6.11
CA GLU A 22 -17.46 3.86 5.92
C GLU A 22 -17.36 4.64 4.60
N TYR A 23 -16.20 5.24 4.34
CA TYR A 23 -15.95 5.94 3.09
C TYR A 23 -16.08 4.99 1.89
N SER A 24 -15.49 3.80 1.96
CA SER A 24 -15.52 2.81 0.88
C SER A 24 -16.94 2.35 0.55
N VAL A 25 -17.77 2.10 1.56
CA VAL A 25 -19.19 1.76 1.40
C VAL A 25 -19.98 2.94 0.81
N SER A 26 -19.66 4.18 1.20
CA SER A 26 -20.32 5.38 0.69
C SER A 26 -20.07 5.67 -0.79
N LEU A 27 -19.11 5.00 -1.42
CA LEU A 27 -18.75 5.26 -2.81
C LEU A 27 -19.83 4.83 -3.81
N GLU A 28 -20.81 4.00 -3.41
CA GLU A 28 -21.83 3.41 -4.31
C GLU A 28 -21.21 2.74 -5.57
N LEU A 29 -19.96 2.27 -5.44
CA LEU A 29 -19.19 1.61 -6.48
C LEU A 29 -18.92 0.17 -6.09
N GLU A 30 -18.92 -0.72 -7.09
CA GLU A 30 -18.45 -2.09 -6.90
C GLU A 30 -16.92 -2.10 -6.84
N LEU A 31 -16.37 -1.98 -5.61
CA LEU A 31 -14.94 -2.05 -5.35
C LEU A 31 -14.46 -3.48 -5.56
N GLN A 32 -13.73 -3.72 -6.66
CA GLN A 32 -13.19 -5.04 -6.99
C GLN A 32 -11.94 -5.40 -6.17
N TRP A 33 -11.12 -4.41 -5.81
CA TRP A 33 -9.89 -4.60 -5.03
C TRP A 33 -9.37 -3.26 -4.50
N ILE A 34 -8.67 -3.29 -3.37
CA ILE A 34 -8.01 -2.15 -2.75
C ILE A 34 -6.49 -2.31 -2.90
N GLY A 35 -5.83 -1.39 -3.60
CA GLY A 35 -4.37 -1.36 -3.68
C GLY A 35 -3.76 -0.54 -2.54
N LEU A 36 -2.94 -1.17 -1.70
CA LEU A 36 -2.16 -0.49 -0.67
C LEU A 36 -0.70 -0.46 -1.07
N GLU A 37 -0.07 0.72 -1.05
CA GLU A 37 1.37 0.81 -1.19
C GLU A 37 2.06 0.21 0.04
N ALA A 38 2.97 -0.74 -0.18
CA ALA A 38 3.70 -1.38 0.89
C ALA A 38 4.55 -0.36 1.66
N CYS A 39 4.12 -0.06 2.88
CA CYS A 39 4.80 0.85 3.79
C CYS A 39 4.71 0.28 5.22
N PRO A 40 5.53 0.76 6.18
CA PRO A 40 5.52 0.21 7.54
C PRO A 40 4.14 0.16 8.22
N LEU A 41 3.23 1.06 7.81
CA LEU A 41 1.87 1.15 8.33
C LEU A 41 0.82 0.38 7.51
N SER A 42 1.15 -0.06 6.29
CA SER A 42 0.19 -0.74 5.41
C SER A 42 -0.24 -2.09 5.95
N LYS A 43 0.59 -2.75 6.77
CA LYS A 43 0.28 -4.05 7.38
C LYS A 43 -0.94 -3.98 8.29
N TRP A 44 -1.01 -2.97 9.16
CA TRP A 44 -2.15 -2.81 10.08
C TRP A 44 -3.45 -2.53 9.33
N LEU A 45 -3.40 -1.64 8.34
CA LEU A 45 -4.56 -1.33 7.52
C LEU A 45 -5.00 -2.53 6.66
N TYR A 46 -4.04 -3.28 6.11
CA TYR A 46 -4.29 -4.52 5.40
C TYR A 46 -5.03 -5.54 6.27
N GLU A 47 -4.57 -5.76 7.50
CA GLU A 47 -5.18 -6.69 8.45
C GLU A 47 -6.62 -6.29 8.77
N SER A 48 -6.88 -5.03 9.10
CA SER A 48 -8.23 -4.53 9.38
C SER A 48 -9.17 -4.69 8.18
N LEU A 49 -8.77 -4.24 6.99
CA LEU A 49 -9.61 -4.32 5.80
C LEU A 49 -9.88 -5.76 5.36
N THR A 50 -8.91 -6.66 5.50
CA THR A 50 -9.11 -8.08 5.18
C THR A 50 -10.08 -8.73 6.18
N MET A 51 -10.02 -8.36 7.45
CA MET A 51 -10.97 -8.84 8.47
C MET A 51 -12.42 -8.41 8.17
N ASP A 52 -12.60 -7.23 7.59
CA ASP A 52 -13.92 -6.71 7.16
C ASP A 52 -14.35 -7.19 5.77
N GLY A 53 -13.60 -8.13 5.16
CA GLY A 53 -14.00 -8.83 3.93
C GLY A 53 -13.64 -8.13 2.63
N PHE A 54 -12.73 -7.15 2.67
CA PHE A 54 -12.23 -6.51 1.45
C PHE A 54 -11.10 -7.33 0.80
N ASP A 55 -11.10 -7.36 -0.53
CA ASP A 55 -9.97 -7.88 -1.32
C ASP A 55 -8.87 -6.82 -1.42
N VAL A 56 -7.83 -6.97 -0.58
CA VAL A 56 -6.71 -6.02 -0.49
C VAL A 56 -5.46 -6.58 -1.15
N VAL A 57 -4.81 -5.78 -1.97
CA VAL A 57 -3.54 -6.10 -2.64
C VAL A 57 -2.45 -5.16 -2.14
N LEU A 58 -1.39 -5.73 -1.56
CA LEU A 58 -0.16 -4.99 -1.24
C LEU A 58 0.67 -4.81 -2.51
N LEU A 59 0.86 -3.57 -2.92
CA LEU A 59 1.73 -3.17 -4.01
C LEU A 59 3.11 -2.91 -3.44
N GLU A 60 4.00 -3.90 -3.56
CA GLU A 60 5.41 -3.73 -3.24
C GLU A 60 6.03 -2.68 -4.18
N THR A 61 6.55 -1.60 -3.59
CA THR A 61 7.52 -0.77 -4.31
C THR A 61 8.75 -1.64 -4.49
N ARG A 62 9.00 -2.07 -5.74
CA ARG A 62 10.29 -2.66 -6.10
C ARG A 62 11.38 -1.64 -5.78
N HIS A 63 11.93 -1.72 -4.58
CA HIS A 63 13.17 -1.07 -4.24
C HIS A 63 14.21 -1.70 -5.17
N VAL A 64 14.61 -0.97 -6.22
CA VAL A 64 15.92 -1.16 -6.81
C VAL A 64 16.90 -0.99 -5.66
N LYS A 65 17.44 -2.10 -5.17
CA LYS A 65 18.55 -2.09 -4.25
C LYS A 65 19.74 -1.58 -5.07
N THR A 66 19.93 -0.26 -5.05
CA THR A 66 21.18 0.38 -5.44
C THR A 66 22.31 -0.39 -4.75
N ALA A 67 23.19 -1.00 -5.54
CA ALA A 67 24.41 -1.61 -5.04
C ALA A 67 25.27 -0.51 -4.41
N SER A 68 25.10 -0.27 -3.11
CA SER A 68 25.98 0.60 -2.33
C SER A 68 27.16 -0.24 -1.84
N LEU A 69 28.24 -0.21 -2.63
CA LEU A 69 29.65 -0.29 -2.21
C LEU A 69 29.94 -1.04 -0.89
N THR A 70 30.05 -2.37 -0.95
CA THR A 70 30.85 -3.14 0.02
C THR A 70 32.21 -3.48 -0.60
N ASP A 71 32.91 -2.46 -1.09
CA ASP A 71 34.30 -2.55 -1.56
C ASP A 71 35.21 -1.54 -0.83
N TYR A 72 34.87 -1.21 0.42
CA TYR A 72 35.72 -0.44 1.32
C TYR A 72 35.62 -1.05 2.72
N GLU A 73 36.78 -1.30 3.34
CA GLU A 73 37.01 -1.76 4.72
C GLU A 73 36.98 -3.28 5.01
N SER A 74 37.86 -4.06 4.37
CA SER A 74 38.57 -5.18 5.05
C SER A 74 39.89 -5.63 4.36
N LYS A 75 40.56 -4.74 3.62
CA LYS A 75 42.02 -4.87 3.38
C LYS A 75 42.83 -4.22 4.50
N ILE A 76 42.53 -4.60 5.75
CA ILE A 76 43.44 -4.40 6.89
C ILE A 76 43.72 -5.78 7.48
N THR A 77 44.52 -6.55 6.75
CA THR A 77 45.54 -7.48 7.26
C THR A 77 46.52 -7.67 6.11
N ALA A 78 47.43 -6.71 5.97
CA ALA A 78 48.67 -6.82 5.23
C ALA A 78 49.80 -6.47 6.21
#